data_AF-A0A3G8MD92-F1
#
_entry.id   AF-A0A3G8MD92-F1
#
_cell.length_a   1.000
_cell.length_b   1.000
_cell.length_c   1.000
_cell.angle_alpha   90.00
_cell.angle_beta   90.00
_cell.angle_gamma   90.00
#
_symmetry.space_group_name_H-M   'P 1'
#
loop_
_entity.id
_entity.type
_entity.pdbx_description
1 polymer ?
#
loop_
_entity_poly.entity_id
_entity_poly.type
_entity_poly.pdbx_seq_one_letter_code
_entity_poly.pdbx_strand_id
1 'polypeptide(L)'
;MGFRGRQDDLVARGGGVNAAALASLLPVAPRPAAEERLSSWLSRVAGIYGLSASALLDHFGLAGVSPLTLEQDLSAGQGALIAARAGLSASTIDAMTFATLAPHARVMIAPSARYFCPLCAQTPAIGRKDAALPWTFWCSVHGVRLRGRDKRPMQSFLPESVLERLDPLARRGVARLAAWAEERDAVGEIDPPVPELLRFLTTPYRRPSPPSLAEQPRLSLEARRANHAFLTRPIVRQALLVAAPEYDRFAPVLAKPVRPGLAALACGSLLQNYALAVGVARLTENPVEHAAAALAAADAEGETNLRRILRTWPSATRRRIGVELRRLTDAQPAGKAPRRRRLQRSSINYARVPQISARLVP
;
A
#
# COMPACT_ATOMS: atom_id res chain seq x y z
N MET A 1 -35.24 15.42 -77.05
CA MET A 1 -34.87 14.31 -76.14
C MET A 1 -33.41 14.52 -75.75
N GLY A 2 -32.99 14.87 -74.54
CA GLY A 2 -33.60 14.79 -73.22
C GLY A 2 -32.56 14.13 -72.30
N PHE A 3 -31.88 14.89 -71.44
CA PHE A 3 -31.82 14.68 -69.98
C PHE A 3 -30.78 15.61 -69.31
N ARG A 4 -31.29 16.43 -68.40
CA ARG A 4 -30.58 17.10 -67.30
C ARG A 4 -30.05 16.08 -66.30
N GLY A 5 -28.98 16.41 -65.59
CA GLY A 5 -28.80 15.87 -64.23
C GLY A 5 -27.42 16.03 -63.60
N ARG A 6 -27.36 16.87 -62.54
CA ARG A 6 -26.43 16.90 -61.39
C ARG A 6 -24.98 17.28 -61.67
N GLN A 7 -24.35 18.36 -61.17
CA GLN A 7 -24.49 19.22 -59.98
C GLN A 7 -24.78 18.50 -58.66
N ASP A 8 -23.89 18.77 -57.70
CA ASP A 8 -23.91 18.45 -56.27
C ASP A 8 -23.33 17.09 -55.87
N ASP A 9 -22.09 17.12 -55.37
CA ASP A 9 -21.74 16.70 -54.00
C ASP A 9 -20.23 16.52 -53.86
N LEU A 10 -19.51 17.55 -53.41
CA LEU A 10 -18.18 17.42 -52.80
C LEU A 10 -17.79 18.74 -52.10
N VAL A 11 -18.61 19.16 -51.14
CA VAL A 11 -18.21 20.12 -50.10
C VAL A 11 -18.60 19.53 -48.74
N ALA A 12 -17.66 19.67 -47.79
CA ALA A 12 -17.82 19.53 -46.34
C ALA A 12 -17.86 18.10 -45.74
N ARG A 13 -16.66 17.56 -45.46
CA ARG A 13 -16.40 16.77 -44.24
C ARG A 13 -15.31 17.43 -43.38
N GLY A 14 -15.42 18.74 -43.19
CA GLY A 14 -14.73 19.47 -42.12
C GLY A 14 -15.68 19.62 -40.95
N GLY A 15 -15.69 18.65 -40.03
CA GLY A 15 -16.43 18.73 -38.78
C GLY A 15 -15.83 19.80 -37.86
N GLY A 16 -16.11 21.07 -38.14
CA GLY A 16 -15.78 22.18 -37.27
C GLY A 16 -16.55 22.05 -35.96
N VAL A 17 -15.84 22.09 -34.84
CA VAL A 17 -16.44 22.20 -33.49
C VAL A 17 -17.28 23.47 -33.46
N ASN A 18 -18.60 23.36 -33.25
CA ASN A 18 -19.48 24.54 -33.32
C ASN A 18 -19.18 25.53 -32.16
N ALA A 19 -19.53 26.80 -32.35
CA ALA A 19 -19.27 27.86 -31.37
C ALA A 19 -19.95 27.63 -30.01
N ALA A 20 -21.10 26.96 -29.97
CA ALA A 20 -21.79 26.59 -28.72
C ALA A 20 -21.05 25.48 -27.96
N ALA A 21 -20.42 24.54 -28.66
CA ALA A 21 -19.57 23.51 -28.08
C ALA A 21 -18.29 24.13 -27.50
N LEU A 22 -17.67 25.08 -28.20
CA LEU A 22 -16.54 25.86 -27.66
C LEU A 22 -16.94 26.70 -26.44
N ALA A 23 -18.13 27.29 -26.44
CA ALA A 23 -18.65 28.06 -25.31
C ALA A 23 -18.93 27.19 -24.06
N SER A 24 -19.10 25.87 -24.23
CA SER A 24 -19.30 24.92 -23.14
C SER A 24 -17.99 24.43 -22.49
N LEU A 25 -16.84 24.70 -23.12
CA LEU A 25 -15.53 24.29 -22.63
C LEU A 25 -15.08 25.16 -21.46
N LEU A 26 -14.28 24.57 -20.58
CA LEU A 26 -13.47 25.34 -19.65
C LEU A 26 -12.49 26.23 -20.44
N PRO A 27 -12.47 27.56 -20.20
CA PRO A 27 -11.54 28.46 -20.88
C PRO A 27 -10.06 28.06 -20.72
N VAL A 28 -9.73 27.53 -19.54
CA VAL A 28 -8.41 27.02 -19.17
C VAL A 28 -8.55 25.67 -18.45
N ALA A 29 -8.03 24.61 -19.07
CA ALA A 29 -7.90 23.29 -18.44
C ALA A 29 -6.44 22.81 -18.59
N PRO A 30 -5.64 22.74 -17.52
CA PRO A 30 -4.28 22.22 -17.61
C PRO A 30 -4.30 20.76 -18.05
N ARG A 31 -3.34 20.36 -18.88
CA ARG A 31 -3.18 18.94 -19.23
C ARG A 31 -2.90 18.12 -17.96
N PRO A 32 -3.46 16.91 -17.83
CA PRO A 32 -3.07 15.97 -16.80
C PRO A 32 -1.57 15.68 -16.85
N ALA A 33 -0.94 15.62 -15.68
CA ALA A 33 0.43 15.15 -15.59
C ALA A 33 0.49 13.61 -15.62
N ALA A 34 1.64 13.04 -15.99
CA ALA A 34 1.81 11.58 -16.03
C ALA A 34 1.50 10.91 -14.68
N GLU A 35 0.67 9.88 -14.64
CA GLU A 35 0.24 9.20 -13.41
C GLU A 35 -0.45 10.12 -12.38
N GLU A 36 -0.96 11.28 -12.80
CA GLU A 36 -1.84 12.11 -11.97
C GLU A 36 -3.19 11.41 -11.74
N ARG A 37 -3.69 11.45 -10.51
CA ARG A 37 -5.02 10.92 -10.18
C ARG A 37 -6.11 11.95 -10.46
N LEU A 38 -7.31 11.51 -10.84
CA LEU A 38 -8.40 12.39 -11.30
C LEU A 38 -8.76 13.47 -10.26
N SER A 39 -8.81 13.14 -8.97
CA SER A 39 -9.09 14.11 -7.89
C SER A 39 -8.01 15.20 -7.76
N SER A 40 -6.74 14.86 -8.01
CA SER A 40 -5.65 15.85 -8.05
C SER A 40 -5.85 16.81 -9.21
N TRP A 41 -6.11 16.25 -10.40
CA TRP A 41 -6.31 17.05 -11.60
C TRP A 41 -7.54 17.96 -11.48
N LEU A 42 -8.67 17.42 -11.02
CA LEU A 42 -9.89 18.20 -10.75
C LEU A 42 -9.64 19.32 -9.74
N SER A 43 -8.87 19.06 -8.68
CA SER A 43 -8.54 20.09 -7.68
C SER A 43 -7.67 21.20 -8.27
N ARG A 44 -6.72 20.86 -9.15
CA ARG A 44 -5.88 21.83 -9.88
C ARG A 44 -6.72 22.68 -10.85
N VAL A 45 -7.62 22.06 -11.61
CA VAL A 45 -8.55 22.77 -12.50
C VAL A 45 -9.44 23.70 -11.68
N ALA A 46 -10.08 23.19 -10.63
CA ALA A 46 -10.97 23.97 -9.77
C ALA A 46 -10.27 25.18 -9.14
N GLY A 47 -9.01 25.00 -8.72
CA GLY A 47 -8.19 26.08 -8.16
C GLY A 47 -7.96 27.25 -9.12
N ILE A 48 -7.91 27.03 -10.44
CA ILE A 48 -7.79 28.10 -11.44
C ILE A 48 -9.03 29.01 -11.43
N TYR A 49 -10.20 28.44 -11.14
CA TYR A 49 -11.48 29.15 -11.12
C TYR A 49 -11.92 29.59 -9.72
N GLY A 50 -11.09 29.38 -8.69
CA GLY A 50 -11.48 29.66 -7.31
C GLY A 50 -12.61 28.76 -6.79
N LEU A 51 -12.78 27.57 -7.38
CA LEU A 51 -13.81 26.60 -7.03
C LEU A 51 -13.26 25.45 -6.19
N SER A 52 -14.15 24.74 -5.50
CA SER A 52 -13.85 23.41 -4.98
C SER A 52 -13.98 22.37 -6.10
N ALA A 53 -13.33 21.21 -5.94
CA ALA A 53 -13.47 20.11 -6.90
C ALA A 53 -14.94 19.65 -7.04
N SER A 54 -15.72 19.67 -5.96
CA SER A 54 -17.16 19.35 -6.01
C SER A 54 -17.94 20.41 -6.80
N ALA A 55 -17.71 21.70 -6.56
CA ALA A 55 -18.38 22.76 -7.31
C ALA A 55 -18.04 22.72 -8.81
N LEU A 56 -16.82 22.33 -9.16
CA LEU A 56 -16.44 22.09 -10.55
C LEU A 56 -17.21 20.91 -11.16
N LEU A 57 -17.36 19.80 -10.43
CA LEU A 57 -18.14 18.65 -10.88
C LEU A 57 -19.63 19.00 -11.04
N ASP A 58 -20.20 19.80 -10.14
CA ASP A 58 -21.57 20.31 -10.28
C ASP A 58 -21.72 21.10 -11.60
N HIS A 59 -20.73 21.93 -11.96
CA HIS A 59 -20.71 22.67 -13.23
C HIS A 59 -20.62 21.75 -14.46
N PHE A 60 -20.02 20.56 -14.32
CA PHE A 60 -20.01 19.53 -15.35
C PHE A 60 -21.31 18.73 -15.43
N GLY A 61 -22.29 19.00 -14.56
CA GLY A 61 -23.54 18.25 -14.46
C GLY A 61 -23.43 16.98 -13.62
N LEU A 62 -22.42 16.86 -12.77
CA LEU A 62 -22.14 15.71 -11.91
C LEU A 62 -22.42 16.03 -10.44
N ALA A 63 -23.61 16.60 -10.18
CA ALA A 63 -23.98 17.08 -8.87
C ALA A 63 -23.97 15.98 -7.80
N GLY A 64 -23.34 16.27 -6.65
CA GLY A 64 -23.26 15.34 -5.52
C GLY A 64 -22.31 14.15 -5.71
N VAL A 65 -21.60 14.07 -6.84
CA VAL A 65 -20.61 13.02 -7.09
C VAL A 65 -19.26 13.41 -6.48
N SER A 66 -18.65 12.49 -5.72
CA SER A 66 -17.33 12.75 -5.14
C SER A 66 -16.21 12.43 -6.14
N PRO A 67 -15.09 13.20 -6.15
CA PRO A 67 -13.92 12.88 -6.97
C PRO A 67 -13.35 11.48 -6.72
N LEU A 68 -13.41 10.99 -5.47
CA LEU A 68 -12.93 9.64 -5.13
C LEU A 68 -13.82 8.56 -5.74
N THR A 69 -15.13 8.75 -5.74
CA THR A 69 -16.07 7.81 -6.36
C THR A 69 -15.80 7.70 -7.85
N LEU A 70 -15.56 8.83 -8.53
CA LEU A 70 -15.19 8.85 -9.95
C LEU A 70 -13.86 8.14 -10.21
N GLU A 71 -12.88 8.29 -9.33
CA GLU A 71 -11.60 7.57 -9.46
C GLU A 71 -11.72 6.05 -9.33
N GLN A 72 -12.70 5.58 -8.55
CA GLN A 72 -12.92 4.16 -8.30
C GLN A 72 -13.85 3.52 -9.33
N ASP A 73 -14.85 4.23 -9.81
CA ASP A 73 -15.88 3.67 -10.69
C ASP A 73 -16.44 4.75 -11.61
N LEU A 74 -15.62 5.18 -12.58
CA LEU A 74 -16.03 6.15 -13.59
C LEU A 74 -16.91 5.45 -14.64
N SER A 75 -18.17 5.88 -14.75
CA SER A 75 -18.99 5.42 -15.87
C SER A 75 -18.60 6.16 -17.17
N ALA A 76 -18.83 5.50 -18.32
CA ALA A 76 -18.52 6.08 -19.63
C ALA A 76 -19.21 7.44 -19.85
N GLY A 77 -20.45 7.61 -19.36
CA GLY A 77 -21.19 8.87 -19.45
C GLY A 77 -20.56 9.98 -18.62
N GLN A 78 -20.13 9.68 -17.39
CA GLN A 78 -19.43 10.64 -16.54
C GLN A 78 -18.08 11.04 -17.14
N GLY A 79 -17.32 10.05 -17.66
CA GLY A 79 -16.05 10.30 -18.35
C GLY A 79 -16.23 11.19 -19.57
N ALA A 80 -17.27 10.95 -20.38
CA ALA A 80 -17.60 11.76 -21.55
C ALA A 80 -17.97 13.21 -21.18
N LEU A 81 -18.73 13.43 -20.10
CA LEU A 81 -19.06 14.77 -19.63
C LEU A 81 -17.81 15.56 -19.21
N ILE A 82 -16.94 14.95 -18.42
CA ILE A 82 -15.68 15.59 -17.98
C ILE A 82 -14.78 15.87 -19.18
N ALA A 83 -14.62 14.88 -20.08
CA ALA A 83 -13.81 14.98 -21.28
C ALA A 83 -14.28 16.11 -22.19
N ALA A 84 -15.59 16.17 -22.46
CA ALA A 84 -16.20 17.21 -23.28
C ALA A 84 -15.95 18.59 -22.70
N ARG A 85 -16.17 18.81 -21.40
CA ARG A 85 -15.98 20.12 -20.74
C ARG A 85 -14.52 20.54 -20.64
N ALA A 86 -13.61 19.60 -20.51
CA ALA A 86 -12.18 19.86 -20.36
C ALA A 86 -11.42 19.92 -21.69
N GLY A 87 -12.06 19.60 -22.82
CA GLY A 87 -11.39 19.47 -24.11
C GLY A 87 -10.37 18.31 -24.14
N LEU A 88 -10.65 17.23 -23.42
CA LEU A 88 -9.81 16.02 -23.33
C LEU A 88 -10.49 14.83 -24.01
N SER A 89 -9.76 13.74 -24.26
CA SER A 89 -10.37 12.47 -24.64
C SER A 89 -10.89 11.73 -23.41
N ALA A 90 -11.94 10.90 -23.58
CA ALA A 90 -12.43 10.02 -22.52
C ALA A 90 -11.31 9.10 -21.98
N SER A 91 -10.48 8.56 -22.87
CA SER A 91 -9.31 7.74 -22.49
C SER A 91 -8.30 8.47 -21.61
N THR A 92 -8.15 9.79 -21.78
CA THR A 92 -7.29 10.61 -20.92
C THR A 92 -7.88 10.74 -19.52
N ILE A 93 -9.21 10.84 -19.40
CA ILE A 93 -9.90 10.85 -18.11
C ILE A 93 -9.79 9.47 -17.44
N ASP A 94 -10.05 8.40 -18.19
CA ASP A 94 -9.97 7.02 -17.69
C ASP A 94 -8.57 6.69 -17.15
N ALA A 95 -7.50 7.15 -17.81
CA ALA A 95 -6.12 6.92 -17.39
C ALA A 95 -5.77 7.53 -16.01
N MET A 96 -6.54 8.52 -15.55
CA MET A 96 -6.38 9.14 -14.23
C MET A 96 -7.17 8.40 -13.12
N THR A 97 -7.92 7.36 -13.46
CA THR A 97 -8.70 6.54 -12.52
C THR A 97 -7.94 5.28 -12.09
N PHE A 98 -8.55 4.49 -11.22
CA PHE A 98 -8.08 3.16 -10.81
C PHE A 98 -8.90 2.03 -11.46
N ALA A 99 -9.45 2.26 -12.66
CA ALA A 99 -10.28 1.28 -13.37
C ALA A 99 -9.56 -0.06 -13.61
N THR A 100 -8.22 -0.04 -13.73
CA THR A 100 -7.40 -1.25 -13.89
C THR A 100 -7.37 -2.15 -12.65
N LEU A 101 -7.72 -1.62 -11.48
CA LEU A 101 -7.79 -2.41 -10.25
C LEU A 101 -9.14 -3.10 -10.15
N ALA A 102 -9.16 -4.30 -9.60
CA ALA A 102 -10.35 -5.04 -9.29
C ALA A 102 -11.14 -4.43 -8.11
N PRO A 103 -12.47 -4.63 -8.04
CA PRO A 103 -13.31 -4.04 -6.99
C PRO A 103 -12.82 -4.31 -5.56
N HIS A 104 -12.34 -5.52 -5.30
CA HIS A 104 -11.83 -5.93 -3.99
C HIS A 104 -10.56 -5.17 -3.57
N ALA A 105 -9.80 -4.62 -4.52
CA ALA A 105 -8.59 -3.85 -4.27
C ALA A 105 -8.87 -2.34 -4.19
N ARG A 106 -9.88 -1.85 -4.92
CA ARG A 106 -10.26 -0.42 -4.96
C ARG A 106 -10.65 0.13 -3.58
N VAL A 107 -11.21 -0.70 -2.71
CA VAL A 107 -11.57 -0.30 -1.33
C VAL A 107 -10.36 0.11 -0.48
N MET A 108 -9.13 -0.21 -0.91
CA MET A 108 -7.90 0.16 -0.21
C MET A 108 -7.24 1.44 -0.73
N ILE A 109 -7.79 2.04 -1.80
CA ILE A 109 -7.33 3.33 -2.33
C ILE A 109 -7.56 4.39 -1.27
N ALA A 110 -6.49 5.08 -0.88
CA ALA A 110 -6.60 6.15 0.08
C ALA A 110 -7.31 7.38 -0.53
N PRO A 111 -8.32 7.96 0.15
CA PRO A 111 -9.01 9.16 -0.31
C PRO A 111 -8.07 10.33 -0.61
N SER A 112 -6.98 10.42 0.16
CA SER A 112 -5.87 11.36 -0.06
C SER A 112 -4.56 10.59 -0.22
N ALA A 113 -3.49 11.28 -0.62
CA ALA A 113 -2.17 10.66 -0.73
C ALA A 113 -1.77 9.98 0.61
N ARG A 114 -1.59 8.67 0.57
CA ARG A 114 -1.08 7.86 1.69
C ARG A 114 0.41 8.13 1.89
N TYR A 115 1.13 8.24 0.78
CA TYR A 115 2.56 8.49 0.75
C TYR A 115 2.90 9.72 -0.09
N PHE A 116 4.04 10.33 0.18
CA PHE A 116 4.41 11.62 -0.41
C PHE A 116 5.73 11.50 -1.17
N CYS A 117 5.73 11.93 -2.43
CA CYS A 117 6.96 12.17 -3.18
C CYS A 117 7.39 13.62 -2.96
N PRO A 118 8.62 13.89 -2.48
CA PRO A 118 9.09 15.26 -2.24
C PRO A 118 9.20 16.09 -3.53
N LEU A 119 9.35 15.44 -4.69
CA LEU A 119 9.44 16.11 -5.98
C LEU A 119 8.05 16.43 -6.57
N CYS A 120 7.07 15.52 -6.42
CA CYS A 120 5.68 15.80 -6.84
C CYS A 120 4.97 16.84 -5.96
N ALA A 121 5.47 17.07 -4.75
CA ALA A 121 4.88 18.03 -3.81
C ALA A 121 5.29 19.48 -4.09
N GLN A 122 6.17 19.72 -5.06
CA GLN A 122 6.53 21.06 -5.52
C GLN A 122 5.35 21.74 -6.21
N THR A 123 5.31 23.07 -6.23
CA THR A 123 4.17 23.84 -6.76
C THR A 123 4.12 23.79 -8.29
N PRO A 124 2.96 23.45 -8.90
CA PRO A 124 1.73 22.96 -8.27
C PRO A 124 1.85 21.52 -7.80
N ALA A 125 1.39 21.22 -6.59
CA ALA A 125 1.46 19.87 -6.04
C ALA A 125 0.61 18.90 -6.88
N ILE A 126 1.19 17.75 -7.25
CA ILE A 126 0.52 16.73 -8.05
C ILE A 126 0.33 15.46 -7.22
N GLY A 127 -0.92 15.08 -7.02
CA GLY A 127 -1.30 13.79 -6.46
C GLY A 127 -1.14 12.69 -7.50
N ARG A 128 -0.22 11.75 -7.25
CA ARG A 128 -0.02 10.59 -8.12
C ARG A 128 -0.93 9.43 -7.71
N LYS A 129 -1.34 8.58 -8.66
CA LYS A 129 -2.12 7.36 -8.39
C LYS A 129 -1.41 6.44 -7.40
N ASP A 130 -0.13 6.17 -7.66
CA ASP A 130 0.76 5.36 -6.80
C ASP A 130 0.76 5.77 -5.33
N ALA A 131 0.72 7.07 -5.07
CA ALA A 131 0.75 7.60 -3.71
C ALA A 131 -0.50 7.24 -2.89
N ALA A 132 -1.59 6.80 -3.53
CA ALA A 132 -2.82 6.37 -2.88
C ALA A 132 -2.86 4.87 -2.55
N LEU A 133 -2.00 4.07 -3.19
CA LEU A 133 -2.00 2.61 -3.08
C LEU A 133 -1.13 2.14 -1.90
N PRO A 134 -1.60 1.17 -1.08
CA PRO A 134 -0.82 0.73 0.08
C PRO A 134 0.43 -0.07 -0.30
N TRP A 135 0.47 -0.65 -1.50
CA TRP A 135 1.58 -1.45 -2.02
C TRP A 135 2.52 -0.68 -2.95
N THR A 136 2.57 0.66 -2.92
CA THR A 136 3.54 1.42 -3.73
C THR A 136 4.48 2.22 -2.84
N PHE A 137 5.80 2.01 -2.98
CA PHE A 137 6.82 2.65 -2.13
C PHE A 137 7.80 3.55 -2.90
N TRP A 138 7.70 3.58 -4.23
CA TRP A 138 8.51 4.45 -5.09
C TRP A 138 7.57 5.27 -5.97
N CYS A 139 7.97 6.49 -6.29
CA CYS A 139 7.25 7.30 -7.27
C CYS A 139 7.52 6.76 -8.68
N SER A 140 6.48 6.38 -9.44
CA SER A 140 6.61 5.99 -10.86
C SER A 140 7.34 7.01 -11.73
N VAL A 141 7.13 8.31 -11.47
CA VAL A 141 7.70 9.39 -12.28
C VAL A 141 9.16 9.66 -11.93
N HIS A 142 9.51 9.70 -10.65
CA HIS A 142 10.82 10.16 -10.20
C HIS A 142 11.75 9.03 -9.71
N GLY A 143 11.24 7.80 -9.57
CA GLY A 143 12.00 6.66 -9.04
C GLY A 143 12.38 6.74 -7.55
N VAL A 144 12.14 7.86 -6.88
CA VAL A 144 12.49 8.06 -5.46
C VAL A 144 11.54 7.33 -4.51
N ARG A 145 12.06 6.90 -3.35
CA ARG A 145 11.23 6.31 -2.28
C ARG A 145 10.23 7.35 -1.76
N LEU A 146 8.99 6.92 -1.60
CA LEU A 146 7.91 7.74 -1.03
C LEU A 146 8.10 7.87 0.49
N ARG A 147 7.58 8.97 1.05
CA ARG A 147 7.59 9.28 2.49
C ARG A 147 6.23 8.98 3.11
N GLY A 148 6.21 8.72 4.41
CA GLY A 148 4.97 8.53 5.16
C GLY A 148 4.10 9.78 5.17
N ARG A 149 2.86 9.67 5.66
CA ARG A 149 1.93 10.81 5.76
C ARG A 149 2.44 11.95 6.63
N ASP A 150 3.22 11.62 7.64
CA ASP A 150 3.98 12.53 8.50
C ASP A 150 5.25 13.09 7.83
N LYS A 151 5.41 12.85 6.53
CA LYS A 151 6.57 13.20 5.71
C LYS A 151 7.88 12.57 6.19
N ARG A 152 7.83 11.57 7.08
CA ARG A 152 9.03 10.86 7.52
C ARG A 152 9.53 9.93 6.41
N PRO A 153 10.83 10.01 6.05
CA PRO A 153 11.43 9.09 5.10
C PRO A 153 11.57 7.68 5.72
N MET A 154 11.64 6.65 4.89
CA MET A 154 11.83 5.26 5.35
C MET A 154 13.13 5.11 6.16
N GLN A 155 14.15 5.91 5.81
CA GLN A 155 15.44 6.00 6.49
C GLN A 155 15.35 6.39 7.96
N SER A 156 14.23 7.01 8.39
CA SER A 156 13.97 7.28 9.80
C SER A 156 13.70 6.01 10.62
N PHE A 157 13.43 4.88 9.96
CA PHE A 157 13.14 3.60 10.59
C PHE A 157 14.21 2.56 10.28
N LEU A 158 14.61 2.44 9.00
CA LEU A 158 15.54 1.42 8.51
C LEU A 158 16.83 2.09 8.01
N PRO A 159 18.03 1.61 8.39
CA PRO A 159 19.28 2.10 7.81
C PRO A 159 19.31 1.92 6.28
N GLU A 160 19.97 2.84 5.56
CA GLU A 160 20.01 2.81 4.08
C GLU A 160 20.56 1.48 3.54
N SER A 161 21.62 0.93 4.13
CA SER A 161 22.18 -0.37 3.73
C SER A 161 21.20 -1.55 3.92
N VAL A 162 20.25 -1.43 4.86
CA VAL A 162 19.17 -2.41 5.02
C VAL A 162 18.12 -2.21 3.94
N LEU A 163 17.78 -0.95 3.61
CA LEU A 163 16.84 -0.63 2.54
C LEU A 163 17.34 -1.08 1.17
N GLU A 164 18.59 -0.81 0.82
CA GLU A 164 19.19 -1.24 -0.45
C GLU A 164 19.07 -2.76 -0.64
N ARG A 165 19.27 -3.54 0.42
CA ARG A 165 19.12 -5.00 0.40
C ARG A 165 17.66 -5.45 0.33
N LEU A 166 16.74 -4.73 0.96
CA LEU A 166 15.32 -5.09 1.01
C LEU A 166 14.53 -4.61 -0.21
N ASP A 167 14.98 -3.56 -0.89
CA ASP A 167 14.29 -2.98 -2.02
C ASP A 167 14.00 -3.97 -3.15
N PRO A 168 14.93 -4.85 -3.56
CA PRO A 168 14.61 -5.90 -4.54
C PRO A 168 13.50 -6.84 -4.09
N LEU A 169 13.49 -7.24 -2.81
CA LEU A 169 12.42 -8.07 -2.23
C LEU A 169 11.10 -7.32 -2.18
N ALA A 170 11.11 -6.10 -1.67
CA ALA A 170 9.93 -5.26 -1.59
C ALA A 170 9.35 -5.01 -2.99
N ARG A 171 10.15 -4.75 -4.03
CA ARG A 171 9.69 -4.61 -5.42
C ARG A 171 8.99 -5.87 -5.95
N ARG A 172 9.52 -7.07 -5.66
CA ARG A 172 8.85 -8.33 -6.04
C ARG A 172 7.54 -8.54 -5.29
N GLY A 173 7.50 -8.21 -4.01
CA GLY A 173 6.28 -8.22 -3.21
C GLY A 173 5.23 -7.25 -3.73
N VAL A 174 5.65 -6.03 -4.08
CA VAL A 174 4.79 -5.03 -4.74
C VAL A 174 4.26 -5.54 -6.06
N ALA A 175 5.10 -6.14 -6.91
CA ALA A 175 4.67 -6.70 -8.18
C ALA A 175 3.61 -7.80 -8.00
N ARG A 176 3.78 -8.68 -7.01
CA ARG A 176 2.78 -9.71 -6.67
C ARG A 176 1.49 -9.08 -6.15
N LEU A 177 1.58 -8.09 -5.27
CA LEU A 177 0.41 -7.36 -4.75
C LEU A 177 -0.34 -6.61 -5.86
N ALA A 178 0.38 -5.98 -6.79
CA ALA A 178 -0.21 -5.28 -7.93
C ALA A 178 -0.87 -6.24 -8.91
N ALA A 179 -0.22 -7.37 -9.23
CA ALA A 179 -0.82 -8.41 -10.06
C ALA A 179 -2.12 -8.94 -9.45
N TRP A 180 -2.14 -9.16 -8.13
CA TRP A 180 -3.36 -9.54 -7.40
C TRP A 180 -4.44 -8.47 -7.45
N ALA A 181 -4.07 -7.22 -7.21
CA ALA A 181 -5.00 -6.09 -7.26
C ALA A 181 -5.61 -5.87 -8.65
N GLU A 182 -4.93 -6.30 -9.72
CA GLU A 182 -5.38 -6.22 -11.12
C GLU A 182 -5.97 -7.54 -11.63
N GLU A 183 -6.18 -8.55 -10.78
CA GLU A 183 -6.66 -9.89 -11.16
C GLU A 183 -5.77 -10.61 -12.21
N ARG A 184 -4.50 -10.20 -12.30
CA ARG A 184 -3.46 -10.83 -13.14
C ARG A 184 -2.59 -11.81 -12.38
N ASP A 185 -2.94 -12.08 -11.12
CA ASP A 185 -2.17 -12.96 -10.26
C ASP A 185 -2.35 -14.41 -10.67
N ALA A 186 -1.44 -14.90 -11.51
CA ALA A 186 -1.35 -16.32 -11.79
C ALA A 186 -0.91 -17.05 -10.52
N VAL A 187 -1.88 -17.57 -9.77
CA VAL A 187 -1.66 -18.50 -8.68
C VAL A 187 -1.50 -19.87 -9.33
N GLY A 188 -0.28 -20.42 -9.31
CA GLY A 188 -0.08 -21.83 -9.69
C GLY A 188 -0.71 -22.75 -8.64
N GLU A 189 -0.90 -24.03 -8.97
CA GLU A 189 -1.44 -25.03 -8.02
C GLU A 189 -0.67 -25.16 -6.70
N ILE A 190 0.57 -24.62 -6.65
CA ILE A 190 1.52 -24.78 -5.55
C ILE A 190 1.58 -23.52 -4.68
N ASP A 191 1.24 -22.35 -5.21
CA ASP A 191 1.46 -21.08 -4.53
C ASP A 191 0.21 -20.62 -3.77
N PRO A 192 0.33 -20.14 -2.52
CA PRO A 192 -0.81 -19.57 -1.82
C PRO A 192 -1.20 -18.21 -2.41
N PRO A 193 -2.51 -17.88 -2.51
CA PRO A 193 -2.94 -16.58 -3.00
C PRO A 193 -2.59 -15.46 -2.00
N VAL A 194 -2.43 -14.23 -2.49
CA VAL A 194 -2.03 -13.05 -1.69
C VAL A 194 -2.84 -12.87 -0.39
N PRO A 195 -4.18 -12.98 -0.37
CA PRO A 195 -4.93 -12.88 0.88
C PRO A 195 -4.51 -13.91 1.94
N GLU A 196 -4.16 -15.13 1.53
CA GLU A 196 -3.72 -16.19 2.45
C GLU A 196 -2.28 -15.97 2.93
N LEU A 197 -1.41 -15.40 2.09
CA LEU A 197 -0.08 -14.95 2.50
C LEU A 197 -0.17 -13.86 3.57
N LEU A 198 -1.02 -12.84 3.35
CA LEU A 198 -1.23 -11.75 4.30
C LEU A 198 -1.87 -12.25 5.59
N ARG A 199 -2.86 -13.15 5.50
CA ARG A 199 -3.44 -13.80 6.69
C ARG A 199 -2.38 -14.55 7.48
N PHE A 200 -1.49 -15.29 6.82
CA PHE A 200 -0.39 -15.99 7.48
C PHE A 200 0.56 -15.00 8.18
N LEU A 201 1.07 -14.00 7.46
CA LEU A 201 1.99 -12.98 8.00
C LEU A 201 1.41 -12.23 9.20
N THR A 202 0.11 -11.97 9.18
CA THR A 202 -0.58 -11.21 10.23
C THR A 202 -1.15 -12.10 11.34
N THR A 203 -0.92 -13.41 11.30
CA THR A 203 -1.35 -14.33 12.36
C THR A 203 -0.39 -14.29 13.54
N PRO A 204 -0.88 -14.20 14.79
CA PRO A 204 -0.02 -14.32 15.97
C PRO A 204 0.70 -15.67 15.99
N TYR A 205 2.02 -15.64 16.05
CA TYR A 205 2.85 -16.85 16.24
C TYR A 205 3.17 -17.10 17.71
N ARG A 206 2.91 -16.11 18.59
CA ARG A 206 3.02 -16.26 20.04
C ARG A 206 1.94 -15.46 20.76
N ARG A 207 1.66 -15.85 21.99
CA ARG A 207 0.85 -15.08 22.94
C ARG A 207 1.37 -13.65 23.05
N PRO A 208 0.46 -12.65 23.09
CA PRO A 208 0.84 -11.28 23.36
C PRO A 208 1.68 -11.21 24.64
N SER A 209 2.82 -10.54 24.55
CA SER A 209 3.76 -10.41 25.66
C SER A 209 4.29 -8.99 25.73
N PRO A 210 4.63 -8.50 26.93
CA PRO A 210 5.28 -7.21 27.06
C PRO A 210 6.58 -7.13 26.25
N PRO A 211 7.05 -5.92 25.90
CA PRO A 211 8.35 -5.74 25.27
C PRO A 211 9.45 -6.37 26.12
N SER A 212 10.28 -7.22 25.52
CA SER A 212 11.42 -7.81 26.24
C SER A 212 12.47 -6.73 26.56
N LEU A 213 13.34 -6.96 27.54
CA LEU A 213 14.42 -6.01 27.88
C LEU A 213 15.30 -5.62 26.68
N ALA A 214 15.43 -6.50 25.67
CA ALA A 214 16.19 -6.23 24.46
C ALA A 214 15.46 -5.28 23.49
N GLU A 215 14.14 -5.18 23.59
CA GLU A 215 13.28 -4.33 22.76
C GLU A 215 12.94 -3.00 23.45
N GLN A 216 13.17 -2.91 24.76
CA GLN A 216 12.93 -1.69 25.51
C GLN A 216 14.07 -0.68 25.23
N PRO A 217 13.74 0.60 25.03
CA PRO A 217 14.74 1.65 24.95
C PRO A 217 15.54 1.70 26.27
N ARG A 218 16.80 2.14 26.19
CA ARG A 218 17.58 2.43 27.40
C ARG A 218 17.02 3.69 28.04
N LEU A 219 16.39 3.53 29.20
CA LEU A 219 15.74 4.61 29.94
C LEU A 219 16.41 4.79 31.30
N SER A 220 16.42 6.02 31.81
CA SER A 220 16.70 6.27 33.23
C SER A 220 15.64 5.62 34.12
N LEU A 221 15.92 5.46 35.41
CA LEU A 221 14.96 4.90 36.36
C LEU A 221 13.65 5.70 36.39
N GLU A 222 13.74 7.03 36.40
CA GLU A 222 12.61 7.95 36.36
C GLU A 222 11.79 7.76 35.08
N ALA A 223 12.43 7.77 33.91
CA ALA A 223 11.75 7.55 32.64
C ALA A 223 11.11 6.16 32.56
N ARG A 224 11.74 5.14 33.17
CA ARG A 224 11.19 3.78 33.23
C ARG A 224 9.92 3.73 34.09
N ARG A 225 9.91 4.42 35.24
CA ARG A 225 8.72 4.56 36.11
C ARG A 225 7.60 5.29 35.38
N ALA A 226 7.91 6.42 34.74
CA ALA A 226 6.95 7.21 33.98
C ALA A 226 6.32 6.43 32.81
N ASN A 227 7.07 5.49 32.21
CA ASN A 227 6.61 4.67 31.09
C ASN A 227 6.20 3.24 31.50
N HIS A 228 6.03 2.95 32.79
CA HIS A 228 5.79 1.59 33.28
C HIS A 228 4.61 0.89 32.58
N ALA A 229 3.47 1.59 32.45
CA ALA A 229 2.28 1.05 31.80
C ALA A 229 2.53 0.64 30.33
N PHE A 230 3.41 1.36 29.63
CA PHE A 230 3.81 0.99 28.27
C PHE A 230 4.71 -0.26 28.27
N LEU A 231 5.70 -0.31 29.16
CA LEU A 231 6.68 -1.39 29.23
C LEU A 231 6.08 -2.72 29.68
N THR A 232 4.90 -2.70 30.30
CA THR A 232 4.16 -3.90 30.73
C THR A 232 2.99 -4.26 29.82
N ARG A 233 2.63 -3.42 28.85
CA ARG A 233 1.51 -3.68 27.95
C ARG A 233 1.84 -4.86 27.02
N PRO A 234 1.01 -5.93 26.99
CA PRO A 234 1.19 -7.02 26.04
C PRO A 234 1.05 -6.55 24.59
N ILE A 235 1.94 -7.02 23.72
CA ILE A 235 2.00 -6.67 22.31
C ILE A 235 1.89 -7.95 21.48
N VAL A 236 1.01 -7.91 20.47
CA VAL A 236 0.79 -9.03 19.55
C VAL A 236 2.07 -9.33 18.77
N ARG A 237 2.44 -10.61 18.69
CA ARG A 237 3.63 -11.09 17.98
C ARG A 237 3.20 -11.90 16.76
N GLN A 238 3.24 -11.28 15.58
CA GLN A 238 2.75 -11.87 14.33
C GLN A 238 3.88 -12.52 13.54
N ALA A 239 3.56 -13.50 12.70
CA ALA A 239 4.52 -14.23 11.86
C ALA A 239 5.36 -13.30 10.97
N LEU A 240 4.85 -12.10 10.66
CA LEU A 240 5.59 -11.02 10.00
C LEU A 240 6.93 -10.72 10.68
N LEU A 241 7.02 -10.81 12.01
CA LEU A 241 8.27 -10.58 12.75
C LEU A 241 9.33 -11.66 12.48
N VAL A 242 8.90 -12.85 12.06
CA VAL A 242 9.79 -13.96 11.66
C VAL A 242 10.12 -13.89 10.17
N ALA A 243 9.12 -13.59 9.33
CA ALA A 243 9.29 -13.48 7.88
C ALA A 243 10.07 -12.22 7.47
N ALA A 244 9.97 -11.14 8.25
CA ALA A 244 10.69 -9.88 8.07
C ALA A 244 11.45 -9.50 9.37
N PRO A 245 12.55 -10.20 9.72
CA PRO A 245 13.31 -9.93 10.94
C PRO A 245 13.91 -8.51 10.96
N GLU A 246 14.13 -7.88 9.81
CA GLU A 246 14.53 -6.48 9.73
C GLU A 246 13.44 -5.56 10.31
N TYR A 247 12.18 -5.87 10.03
CA TYR A 247 11.05 -5.14 10.60
C TYR A 247 10.98 -5.37 12.12
N ASP A 248 11.15 -6.59 12.61
CA ASP A 248 11.20 -6.85 14.06
C ASP A 248 12.35 -6.11 14.76
N ARG A 249 13.50 -5.99 14.09
CA ARG A 249 14.67 -5.34 14.64
C ARG A 249 14.55 -3.82 14.73
N PHE A 250 13.99 -3.19 13.71
CA PHE A 250 14.05 -1.74 13.54
C PHE A 250 12.71 -1.03 13.79
N ALA A 251 11.58 -1.72 13.66
CA ALA A 251 10.29 -1.09 13.88
C ALA A 251 10.13 -0.67 15.34
N PRO A 252 9.57 0.53 15.61
CA PRO A 252 9.13 0.90 16.93
C PRO A 252 8.20 -0.18 17.50
N VAL A 253 8.37 -0.50 18.79
CA VAL A 253 7.64 -1.57 19.46
C VAL A 253 6.12 -1.46 19.30
N LEU A 254 5.58 -0.23 19.30
CA LEU A 254 4.15 0.05 19.08
C LEU A 254 3.70 -0.07 17.62
N ALA A 255 4.63 0.03 16.67
CA ALA A 255 4.34 -0.16 15.26
C ALA A 255 4.31 -1.64 14.88
N LYS A 256 4.99 -2.52 15.64
CA LYS A 256 5.11 -3.95 15.32
C LYS A 256 3.78 -4.65 15.04
N PRO A 257 2.71 -4.48 15.85
CA PRO A 257 1.42 -5.07 15.55
C PRO A 257 0.81 -4.47 14.27
N VAL A 258 0.42 -5.34 13.35
CA VAL A 258 -0.36 -5.00 12.16
C VAL A 258 -1.79 -5.53 12.31
N ARG A 259 -2.74 -4.93 11.58
CA ARG A 259 -4.10 -5.47 11.51
C ARG A 259 -4.10 -6.87 10.84
N PRO A 260 -5.11 -7.72 11.07
CA PRO A 260 -5.20 -9.00 10.39
C PRO A 260 -5.50 -8.89 8.89
N GLY A 261 -4.90 -9.77 8.08
CA GLY A 261 -5.20 -9.97 6.66
C GLY A 261 -5.06 -8.70 5.80
N LEU A 262 -6.01 -8.49 4.90
CA LEU A 262 -6.02 -7.33 3.99
C LEU A 262 -6.12 -5.99 4.71
N ALA A 263 -6.73 -5.94 5.90
CA ALA A 263 -6.78 -4.73 6.70
C ALA A 263 -5.38 -4.26 7.13
N ALA A 264 -4.38 -5.16 7.15
CA ALA A 264 -2.99 -4.81 7.37
C ALA A 264 -2.48 -3.82 6.31
N LEU A 265 -2.77 -4.10 5.03
CA LEU A 265 -2.39 -3.21 3.92
C LEU A 265 -3.21 -1.93 3.93
N ALA A 266 -4.53 -2.06 4.07
CA ALA A 266 -5.46 -0.93 4.03
C ALA A 266 -5.18 0.10 5.14
N CYS A 267 -4.83 -0.35 6.34
CA CYS A 267 -4.64 0.55 7.50
C CYS A 267 -3.18 0.70 7.92
N GLY A 268 -2.25 0.00 7.24
CA GLY A 268 -0.84 0.00 7.58
C GLY A 268 -0.16 1.34 7.27
N SER A 269 0.79 1.68 8.14
CA SER A 269 1.79 2.72 7.88
C SER A 269 2.73 2.31 6.75
N LEU A 270 3.50 3.28 6.22
CA LEU A 270 4.52 3.03 5.20
C LEU A 270 5.47 1.89 5.59
N LEU A 271 5.98 1.89 6.83
CA LEU A 271 6.90 0.87 7.32
C LEU A 271 6.22 -0.52 7.40
N GLN A 272 4.99 -0.58 7.89
CA GLN A 272 4.22 -1.83 7.99
C GLN A 272 3.94 -2.41 6.62
N ASN A 273 3.49 -1.59 5.67
CA ASN A 273 3.18 -2.03 4.32
C ASN A 273 4.45 -2.47 3.56
N TYR A 274 5.57 -1.77 3.75
CA TYR A 274 6.85 -2.20 3.21
C TYR A 274 7.30 -3.55 3.77
N ALA A 275 7.17 -3.77 5.09
CA ALA A 275 7.45 -5.06 5.71
C ALA A 275 6.53 -6.17 5.21
N LEU A 276 5.24 -5.89 5.01
CA LEU A 276 4.29 -6.83 4.43
C LEU A 276 4.68 -7.20 2.99
N ALA A 277 5.09 -6.24 2.16
CA ALA A 277 5.56 -6.53 0.81
C ALA A 277 6.82 -7.42 0.82
N VAL A 278 7.79 -7.14 1.69
CA VAL A 278 8.96 -8.02 1.88
C VAL A 278 8.53 -9.42 2.33
N GLY A 279 7.61 -9.52 3.28
CA GLY A 279 7.09 -10.79 3.78
C GLY A 279 6.34 -11.58 2.70
N VAL A 280 5.55 -10.90 1.86
CA VAL A 280 4.86 -11.50 0.71
C VAL A 280 5.88 -12.05 -0.27
N ALA A 281 6.90 -11.27 -0.67
CA ALA A 281 7.93 -11.72 -1.58
C ALA A 281 8.64 -13.00 -1.08
N ARG A 282 9.04 -12.99 0.19
CA ARG A 282 9.68 -14.14 0.85
C ARG A 282 8.80 -15.39 0.85
N LEU A 283 7.53 -15.26 1.21
CA LEU A 283 6.61 -16.40 1.19
C LEU A 283 6.23 -16.84 -0.22
N THR A 284 6.27 -15.95 -1.22
CA THR A 284 6.09 -16.32 -2.62
C THR A 284 7.30 -17.08 -3.15
N GLU A 285 8.52 -16.64 -2.84
CA GLU A 285 9.76 -17.28 -3.32
C GLU A 285 10.07 -18.60 -2.62
N ASN A 286 9.84 -18.66 -1.30
CA ASN A 286 10.11 -19.85 -0.50
C ASN A 286 9.06 -20.03 0.61
N PRO A 287 7.82 -20.41 0.24
CA PRO A 287 6.73 -20.58 1.20
C PRO A 287 7.05 -21.63 2.26
N VAL A 288 7.80 -22.65 1.90
CA VAL A 288 8.13 -23.79 2.77
C VAL A 288 9.06 -23.37 3.91
N GLU A 289 10.20 -22.74 3.58
CA GLU A 289 11.19 -22.32 4.57
C GLU A 289 10.61 -21.30 5.54
N HIS A 290 9.96 -20.25 5.02
CA HIS A 290 9.47 -19.15 5.85
C HIS A 290 8.27 -19.56 6.72
N ALA A 291 7.37 -20.42 6.23
CA ALA A 291 6.27 -20.93 7.04
C ALA A 291 6.77 -21.91 8.12
N ALA A 292 7.73 -22.79 7.78
CA ALA A 292 8.34 -23.70 8.74
C ALA A 292 9.12 -22.94 9.82
N ALA A 293 9.85 -21.88 9.47
CA ALA A 293 10.55 -21.02 10.43
C ALA A 293 9.57 -20.31 11.40
N ALA A 294 8.43 -19.82 10.89
CA ALA A 294 7.40 -19.21 11.74
C ALA A 294 6.76 -20.23 12.71
N LEU A 295 6.49 -21.46 12.25
CA LEU A 295 6.01 -22.56 13.10
C LEU A 295 7.06 -22.97 14.15
N ALA A 296 8.33 -23.12 13.76
CA ALA A 296 9.41 -23.47 14.68
C ALA A 296 9.65 -22.38 15.74
N ALA A 297 9.34 -21.12 15.42
CA ALA A 297 9.39 -20.02 16.37
C ALA A 297 8.12 -19.91 17.24
N ALA A 298 7.03 -20.61 16.93
CA ALA A 298 5.74 -20.41 17.59
C ALA A 298 5.68 -21.02 18.99
N ASP A 299 4.79 -20.49 19.84
CA ASP A 299 4.32 -21.22 21.02
C ASP A 299 3.14 -22.12 20.66
N ALA A 300 2.66 -22.95 21.60
CA ALA A 300 1.59 -23.93 21.32
C ALA A 300 0.30 -23.29 20.76
N GLU A 301 -0.05 -22.09 21.21
CA GLU A 301 -1.22 -21.36 20.72
C GLU A 301 -0.97 -20.78 19.32
N GLY A 302 0.19 -20.15 19.12
CA GLY A 302 0.61 -19.63 17.83
C GLY A 302 0.75 -20.73 16.77
N GLU A 303 1.27 -21.90 17.14
CA GLU A 303 1.35 -23.06 16.25
C GLU A 303 -0.04 -23.48 15.79
N THR A 304 -1.00 -23.59 16.73
CA THR A 304 -2.40 -23.90 16.42
C THR A 304 -2.99 -22.88 15.46
N ASN A 305 -2.75 -21.58 15.71
CA ASN A 305 -3.24 -20.49 14.88
C ASN A 305 -2.65 -20.54 13.46
N LEU A 306 -1.34 -20.71 13.33
CA LEU A 306 -0.66 -20.79 12.04
C LEU A 306 -1.09 -22.03 11.26
N ARG A 307 -1.19 -23.20 11.91
CA ARG A 307 -1.68 -24.43 11.27
C ARG A 307 -3.10 -24.29 10.76
N ARG A 308 -3.98 -23.57 11.47
CA ARG A 308 -5.35 -23.28 11.02
C ARG A 308 -5.34 -22.48 9.71
N ILE A 309 -4.49 -21.46 9.58
CA ILE A 309 -4.34 -20.71 8.33
C ILE A 309 -3.79 -21.59 7.23
N LEU A 310 -2.72 -22.36 7.50
CA LEU A 310 -2.11 -23.21 6.49
C LEU A 310 -3.08 -24.21 5.85
N ARG A 311 -4.20 -24.60 6.51
CA ARG A 311 -5.21 -25.49 5.92
C ARG A 311 -5.79 -24.97 4.60
N THR A 312 -5.81 -23.65 4.38
CA THR A 312 -6.27 -23.03 3.13
C THR A 312 -5.21 -23.08 2.03
N TRP A 313 -3.96 -23.42 2.35
CA TRP A 313 -2.88 -23.50 1.39
C TRP A 313 -2.87 -24.85 0.65
N PRO A 314 -2.29 -24.89 -0.56
CA PRO A 314 -2.15 -26.10 -1.35
C PRO A 314 -1.59 -27.28 -0.55
N SER A 315 -2.18 -28.46 -0.75
CA SER A 315 -1.85 -29.65 0.05
C SER A 315 -0.39 -30.08 -0.11
N ALA A 316 0.17 -29.96 -1.32
CA ALA A 316 1.57 -30.25 -1.60
C ALA A 316 2.51 -29.34 -0.79
N THR A 317 2.23 -28.04 -0.77
CA THR A 317 2.99 -27.04 -0.02
C THR A 317 2.93 -27.30 1.48
N ARG A 318 1.73 -27.60 2.02
CA ARG A 318 1.58 -28.00 3.43
C ARG A 318 2.41 -29.22 3.82
N ARG A 319 2.42 -30.27 2.98
CA ARG A 319 3.22 -31.48 3.25
C ARG A 319 4.71 -31.15 3.33
N ARG A 320 5.21 -30.33 2.41
CA ARG A 320 6.61 -29.88 2.38
C ARG A 320 6.96 -29.03 3.61
N ILE A 321 6.07 -28.15 4.06
CA ILE A 321 6.23 -27.39 5.32
C ILE A 321 6.39 -28.34 6.51
N GLY A 322 5.57 -29.40 6.57
CA GLY A 322 5.67 -30.39 7.65
C GLY A 322 7.00 -31.14 7.68
N VAL A 323 7.57 -31.47 6.50
CA VAL A 323 8.89 -32.08 6.38
C VAL A 323 9.98 -31.12 6.86
N GLU A 324 9.93 -29.87 6.40
CA GLU A 324 10.94 -28.87 6.76
C GLU A 324 10.89 -28.49 8.24
N LEU A 325 9.70 -28.39 8.82
CA LEU A 325 9.53 -28.15 10.26
C LEU A 325 10.19 -29.25 11.10
N ARG A 326 10.05 -30.52 10.72
CA ARG A 326 10.75 -31.62 11.39
C ARG A 326 12.26 -31.45 11.31
N ARG A 327 12.80 -31.19 10.11
CA ARG A 327 14.24 -30.93 9.92
C ARG A 327 14.75 -29.80 10.81
N LEU A 328 14.03 -28.67 10.87
CA LEU A 328 14.40 -27.54 11.72
C LEU A 328 14.35 -27.86 13.22
N THR A 329 13.45 -28.75 13.63
CA THR A 329 13.28 -29.17 15.03
C THR A 329 14.34 -30.20 15.41
N ASP A 330 14.58 -31.20 14.56
CA ASP A 330 15.57 -32.27 14.76
C ASP A 330 17.02 -31.75 14.69
N ALA A 331 17.26 -30.71 13.88
CA ALA A 331 18.55 -30.04 13.80
C ALA A 331 18.85 -29.15 15.02
N GLN A 332 17.89 -28.92 15.93
CA GLN A 332 18.20 -28.29 17.22
C GLN A 332 18.72 -29.35 18.19
N PRO A 333 20.02 -29.34 18.56
CA PRO A 333 20.53 -30.30 19.52
C PRO A 333 19.82 -30.11 20.86
N ALA A 334 19.35 -31.22 21.44
CA ALA A 334 18.79 -31.29 22.78
C ALA A 334 19.73 -30.57 23.77
N GLY A 335 19.31 -29.40 24.27
CA GLY A 335 20.02 -28.68 25.33
C GLY A 335 20.59 -27.31 24.99
N LYS A 336 20.42 -26.76 23.79
CA LYS A 336 20.71 -25.32 23.56
C LYS A 336 19.43 -24.54 23.37
N ALA A 337 18.99 -23.87 24.45
CA ALA A 337 18.10 -22.71 24.34
C ALA A 337 18.58 -21.82 23.18
N PRO A 338 17.68 -21.30 22.33
CA PRO A 338 18.06 -20.65 21.08
C PRO A 338 19.10 -19.58 21.37
N ARG A 339 20.34 -19.82 20.93
CA ARG A 339 21.42 -18.83 20.99
C ARG A 339 20.94 -17.66 20.15
N ARG A 340 20.38 -16.64 20.82
CA ARG A 340 20.16 -15.31 20.25
C ARG A 340 21.47 -14.91 19.60
N ARG A 341 21.56 -14.98 18.27
CA ARG A 341 22.68 -14.41 17.53
C ARG A 341 22.81 -12.99 18.05
N ARG A 342 23.94 -12.69 18.68
CA ARG A 342 24.27 -11.37 19.24
C ARG A 342 24.48 -10.44 18.05
N LEU A 343 23.40 -10.04 17.41
CA LEU A 343 23.41 -9.11 16.29
C LEU A 343 23.86 -7.75 16.84
N GLN A 344 24.97 -7.26 16.31
CA GLN A 344 25.63 -6.03 16.73
C GLN A 344 24.62 -4.88 16.88
N ARG A 345 24.64 -4.26 18.05
CA ARG A 345 23.79 -3.15 18.47
C ARG A 345 24.07 -1.93 17.61
N SER A 346 23.04 -1.39 16.97
CA SER A 346 23.04 0.00 16.50
C SER A 346 22.35 0.82 17.59
N SER A 347 23.09 1.68 18.29
CA SER A 347 22.53 2.67 19.22
C SER A 347 21.87 3.77 18.42
N ILE A 348 20.62 3.57 18.01
CA ILE A 348 19.81 4.66 17.47
C ILE A 348 19.26 5.42 18.68
N ASN A 349 19.72 6.65 18.84
CA ASN A 349 19.22 7.59 19.84
C ASN A 349 17.73 7.80 19.58
N TYR A 350 16.88 7.32 20.50
CA TYR A 350 15.50 7.78 20.61
C TYR A 350 15.53 9.22 21.13
N ALA A 351 15.90 10.17 20.27
CA ALA A 351 15.77 11.58 20.56
C ALA A 351 14.27 11.90 20.69
N ARG A 352 13.87 12.23 21.92
CA ARG A 352 12.58 12.80 22.34
C ARG A 352 11.35 12.09 21.77
N VAL A 353 10.84 11.12 22.53
CA VAL A 353 9.39 10.88 22.56
C VAL A 353 8.74 12.20 23.02
N PRO A 354 7.94 12.90 22.20
CA PRO A 354 7.14 14.00 22.71
C PRO A 354 6.22 13.41 23.77
N GLN A 355 6.10 14.07 24.92
CA GLN A 355 5.15 13.68 25.95
C GLN A 355 3.81 13.36 25.30
N ILE A 356 3.41 12.09 25.39
CA ILE A 356 2.08 11.67 24.96
C ILE A 356 1.13 12.23 26.02
N SER A 357 0.70 13.48 25.83
CA SER A 357 -0.47 14.00 26.54
C SER A 357 -1.64 13.11 26.14
N ALA A 358 -2.02 12.22 27.05
CA ALA A 358 -3.30 11.55 27.03
C ALA A 358 -4.39 12.62 27.20
N ARG A 359 -4.76 13.29 26.11
CA ARG A 359 -6.10 13.88 26.01
C ARG A 359 -7.02 12.77 25.54
N LEU A 360 -7.55 12.06 26.53
CA LEU A 360 -8.88 11.47 26.46
C LEU A 360 -9.85 12.58 26.03
N VAL A 361 -10.58 12.35 24.94
CA VAL A 361 -11.75 13.11 24.52
C VAL A 361 -12.77 12.04 24.08
N PRO A 362 -14.04 12.19 24.48
CA PRO A 362 -14.82 11.14 25.17
C PRO A 362 -15.29 9.97 24.31
#